data_AF-A0A523GNB3-F1
#
_entry.id   AF-A0A523GNB3-F1
#
_cell.length_a   1.000
_cell.length_b   1.000
_cell.length_c   1.000
_cell.angle_alpha   90.00
_cell.angle_beta   90.00
_cell.angle_gamma   90.00
#
_symmetry.space_group_name_H-M   'P 1'
#
loop_
_entity.id
_entity.type
_entity.pdbx_description
1 polymer ?
#
loop_
_entity_poly.entity_id
_entity_poly.type
_entity_poly.pdbx_seq_one_letter_code
_entity_poly.pdbx_strand_id
1 'polypeptide(L)'
;MDFNERSAYPHPGDFKVMRPEYSEEEDGFVEATITITPFKVAGKSASKAGARRAALHEAEKVYRSYHPSYRIISPFPMEFVDNEEVQWKKLSPLQQEKYGDYSFVGEDGDEDYADIETMLIWDVRPISTD
;
A
#
# COMPACT_ATOMS: atom_id res chain seq x y z
N MET A 1 22.56 19.16 -10.31
CA MET A 1 21.91 19.28 -8.98
C MET A 1 22.30 18.03 -8.22
N ASP A 2 23.09 18.18 -7.17
CA ASP A 2 23.47 17.08 -6.29
C ASP A 2 22.25 16.61 -5.50
N PHE A 3 21.61 15.52 -5.94
CA PHE A 3 20.50 14.86 -5.25
C PHE A 3 20.98 14.04 -4.05
N ASN A 4 21.93 14.57 -3.30
CA ASN A 4 22.49 13.94 -2.11
C ASN A 4 22.07 14.71 -0.85
N GLU A 5 20.80 15.12 -0.79
CA GLU A 5 20.15 15.38 0.49
C GLU A 5 20.07 14.03 1.21
N ARG A 6 21.13 13.72 1.97
CA ARG A 6 21.16 12.56 2.86
C ARG A 6 20.09 12.79 3.92
N SER A 7 18.90 12.26 3.65
CA SER A 7 17.85 12.23 4.65
C SER A 7 18.34 11.49 5.90
N ALA A 8 17.89 11.96 7.05
CA ALA A 8 18.04 11.19 8.28
C ALA A 8 17.19 9.90 8.26
N TYR A 9 16.16 9.83 7.40
CA TYR A 9 15.29 8.68 7.26
C TYR A 9 15.68 7.81 6.04
N PRO A 10 15.70 6.46 6.14
CA PRO A 10 16.05 5.59 5.02
C PRO A 10 15.09 5.76 3.85
N HIS A 11 15.59 5.63 2.62
CA HIS A 11 14.73 5.66 1.44
C HIS A 11 13.79 4.44 1.44
N PRO A 12 12.55 4.51 0.92
CA PRO A 12 11.63 3.35 0.89
C PRO A 12 12.24 2.12 0.19
N GLY A 13 13.11 2.36 -0.80
CA GLY A 13 13.91 1.32 -1.45
C GLY A 13 14.85 0.55 -0.51
N ASP A 14 15.32 1.18 0.57
CA ASP A 14 16.15 0.52 1.59
C ASP A 14 15.32 -0.51 2.37
N PHE A 15 14.06 -0.19 2.68
CA PHE A 15 13.15 -1.15 3.32
C PHE A 15 12.80 -2.34 2.41
N LYS A 16 12.80 -2.14 1.08
CA LYS A 16 12.49 -3.21 0.10
C LYS A 16 13.50 -4.35 0.13
N VAL A 17 14.75 -4.10 0.49
CA VAL A 17 15.79 -5.15 0.55
C VAL A 17 15.87 -5.84 1.91
N MET A 18 15.15 -5.34 2.91
CA MET A 18 15.13 -5.90 4.24
C MET A 18 14.12 -7.05 4.35
N ARG A 19 14.45 -8.02 5.22
CA ARG A 19 13.56 -9.12 5.55
C ARG A 19 12.56 -8.67 6.62
N PRO A 20 11.24 -8.82 6.39
CA PRO A 20 10.24 -8.55 7.42
C PRO A 20 10.20 -9.64 8.48
N GLU A 21 9.85 -9.23 9.69
CA GLU A 21 9.32 -10.07 10.76
C GLU A 21 7.80 -10.11 10.64
N TYR A 22 7.18 -11.25 10.96
CA TYR A 22 5.73 -11.42 10.85
C TYR A 22 5.12 -11.81 12.20
N SER A 23 4.00 -11.20 12.55
CA SER A 23 3.11 -11.62 13.63
C SER A 23 1.71 -11.90 13.09
N GLU A 24 1.05 -12.88 13.69
CA GLU A 24 -0.37 -13.16 13.46
C GLU A 24 -1.17 -12.40 14.52
N GLU A 25 -2.15 -11.62 14.08
CA GLU A 25 -3.02 -10.81 14.93
C GLU A 25 -4.29 -11.61 15.29
N GLU A 26 -4.96 -11.24 16.38
CA GLU A 26 -6.14 -11.96 16.89
C GLU A 26 -7.30 -12.02 15.86
N ASP A 27 -7.38 -11.03 14.97
CA ASP A 27 -8.40 -10.92 13.92
C ASP A 27 -8.09 -11.75 12.66
N GLY A 28 -7.03 -12.56 12.68
CA GLY A 28 -6.61 -13.40 11.55
C GLY A 28 -5.79 -12.67 10.48
N PHE A 29 -5.52 -11.37 10.67
CA PHE A 29 -4.60 -10.61 9.84
C PHE A 29 -3.14 -10.92 10.19
N VAL A 30 -2.26 -10.67 9.24
CA VAL A 30 -0.81 -10.75 9.42
C VAL A 30 -0.25 -9.34 9.45
N GLU A 31 0.58 -9.03 10.45
CA GLU A 31 1.41 -7.82 10.47
C GLU A 31 2.83 -8.16 9.99
N ALA A 32 3.38 -7.34 9.11
CA ALA A 32 4.77 -7.40 8.70
C ALA A 32 5.51 -6.16 9.23
N THR A 33 6.55 -6.36 10.02
CA THR A 33 7.44 -5.29 10.50
C THR A 33 8.79 -5.36 9.78
N ILE A 34 9.22 -4.25 9.18
CA ILE A 34 10.53 -4.11 8.54
C ILE A 34 11.36 -3.09 9.34
N THR A 35 12.54 -3.51 9.79
CA THR A 35 13.40 -2.72 10.67
C THR A 35 14.71 -2.34 9.98
N ILE A 36 15.02 -1.05 9.99
CA ILE A 36 16.35 -0.48 9.68
C ILE A 36 16.70 0.42 10.86
N THR A 37 17.40 -0.13 11.86
CA THR A 37 17.62 0.56 13.14
C THR A 37 18.11 2.00 12.96
N PRO A 38 17.49 2.99 13.64
CA PRO A 38 16.42 2.87 14.64
C PRO A 38 14.99 2.88 14.07
N PHE A 39 14.83 2.88 12.76
CA PHE A 39 13.55 3.00 12.06
C PHE A 39 12.85 1.66 11.92
N LYS A 40 11.53 1.70 12.00
CA LYS A 40 10.65 0.56 11.73
C LYS A 40 9.43 1.03 10.96
N VAL A 41 8.94 0.17 10.07
CA VAL A 41 7.66 0.33 9.37
C VAL A 41 6.89 -0.96 9.52
N ALA A 42 5.57 -0.85 9.67
CA ALA A 42 4.69 -1.99 9.82
C ALA A 42 3.51 -1.86 8.86
N GLY A 43 2.96 -3.00 8.45
CA GLY A 43 1.77 -3.05 7.63
C GLY A 43 0.98 -4.33 7.90
N LYS A 44 -0.35 -4.21 7.91
CA LYS A 44 -1.28 -5.32 8.15
C LYS A 44 -1.99 -5.72 6.87
N SER A 45 -2.25 -7.01 6.72
CA SER A 45 -2.99 -7.55 5.57
C SER A 45 -3.47 -8.98 5.81
N ALA A 46 -4.40 -9.45 4.99
CA ALA A 46 -4.90 -10.83 5.01
C ALA A 46 -3.82 -11.89 4.71
N SER A 47 -2.67 -11.50 4.14
CA SER A 47 -1.55 -12.42 3.93
C SER A 47 -0.17 -11.81 4.22
N LYS A 48 0.84 -12.66 4.41
CA LYS A 48 2.25 -12.24 4.59
C LYS A 48 2.76 -11.34 3.45
N ALA A 49 2.47 -11.71 2.20
CA ALA A 49 2.91 -10.92 1.05
C ALA A 49 2.17 -9.57 0.97
N GLY A 50 0.87 -9.56 1.29
CA GLY A 50 0.09 -8.33 1.43
C GLY A 50 0.62 -7.42 2.53
N ALA A 51 0.92 -7.98 3.71
CA ALA A 51 1.40 -7.25 4.87
C ALA A 51 2.75 -6.58 4.58
N ARG A 52 3.62 -7.27 3.85
CA ARG A 52 4.87 -6.69 3.36
C ARG A 52 4.64 -5.54 2.37
N ARG A 53 3.67 -5.65 1.44
CA ARG A 53 3.32 -4.54 0.53
C ARG A 53 2.79 -3.34 1.31
N ALA A 54 1.95 -3.58 2.31
CA ALA A 54 1.44 -2.55 3.21
C ALA A 54 2.57 -1.85 3.98
N ALA A 55 3.54 -2.59 4.53
CA ALA A 55 4.68 -2.02 5.24
C ALA A 55 5.57 -1.16 4.33
N LEU A 56 5.73 -1.55 3.06
CA LEU A 56 6.49 -0.74 2.09
C LEU A 56 5.73 0.52 1.67
N HIS A 57 4.41 0.45 1.53
CA HIS A 57 3.59 1.63 1.30
C HIS A 57 3.67 2.61 2.48
N GLU A 58 3.66 2.08 3.72
CA GLU A 58 3.89 2.88 4.92
C GLU A 58 5.28 3.55 4.90
N ALA A 59 6.32 2.85 4.47
CA ALA A 59 7.65 3.44 4.30
C ALA A 59 7.65 4.63 3.31
N GLU A 60 6.91 4.54 2.20
CA GLU A 60 6.75 5.65 1.25
C GLU A 60 6.03 6.85 1.88
N LYS A 61 4.96 6.62 2.66
CA LYS A 61 4.25 7.68 3.40
C LYS A 61 5.14 8.36 4.42
N VAL A 62 5.84 7.58 5.24
CA VAL A 62 6.75 8.13 6.25
C VAL A 62 7.86 8.92 5.57
N TYR A 63 8.48 8.39 4.52
CA TYR A 63 9.51 9.12 3.78
C TYR A 63 9.00 10.44 3.17
N ARG A 64 7.78 10.46 2.62
CA ARG A 64 7.14 11.69 2.10
C ARG A 64 6.93 12.75 3.18
N SER A 65 6.67 12.36 4.43
CA SER A 65 6.53 13.33 5.53
C SER A 65 7.83 14.13 5.78
N TYR A 66 8.99 13.53 5.51
CA TYR A 66 10.29 14.18 5.56
C TYR A 66 10.71 14.85 4.24
N HIS A 67 10.16 14.39 3.10
CA HIS A 67 10.43 14.93 1.77
C HIS A 67 9.11 15.21 1.04
N PRO A 68 8.51 16.39 1.24
CA PRO A 68 7.19 16.69 0.69
C PRO A 68 7.10 16.62 -0.84
N SER A 69 8.23 16.72 -1.55
CA SER A 69 8.33 16.56 -3.01
C SER A 69 8.35 15.10 -3.47
N TYR A 70 8.54 14.13 -2.56
CA TYR A 70 8.52 12.71 -2.86
C TYR A 70 7.11 12.28 -3.28
N ARG A 71 7.03 11.61 -4.42
CA ARG A 71 5.78 11.07 -4.97
C ARG A 71 5.65 9.62 -4.55
N ILE A 72 4.62 9.33 -3.77
CA ILE A 72 4.22 7.96 -3.44
C ILE A 72 3.68 7.32 -4.70
N ILE A 73 4.16 6.12 -5.01
CA ILE A 73 3.68 5.34 -6.14
C ILE A 73 2.53 4.47 -5.61
N SER A 74 1.37 4.57 -6.28
CA SER A 74 0.25 3.68 -5.96
C SER A 74 0.69 2.23 -6.13
N PRO A 75 0.44 1.33 -5.16
CA PRO A 75 0.71 -0.09 -5.33
C PRO A 75 -0.22 -0.74 -6.35
N PHE A 76 -1.25 -0.03 -6.79
CA PHE A 76 -2.27 -0.48 -7.73
C PHE A 76 -2.24 0.30 -9.05
N PRO A 77 -2.52 -0.35 -10.21
CA PRO A 77 -2.76 0.31 -11.50
C PRO A 77 -3.95 1.27 -11.46
N MET A 78 -4.13 2.09 -12.50
CA MET A 78 -5.30 2.99 -12.58
C MET A 78 -6.62 2.23 -12.76
N GLU A 79 -6.63 1.15 -13.54
CA GLU A 79 -7.78 0.26 -13.73
C GLU A 79 -7.24 -1.18 -13.75
N PHE A 80 -7.90 -2.10 -13.05
CA PHE A 80 -7.52 -3.50 -13.02
C PHE A 80 -8.67 -4.40 -12.58
N VAL A 81 -8.51 -5.71 -12.79
CA VAL A 81 -9.40 -6.75 -12.24
C VAL A 81 -8.59 -7.53 -11.22
N ASP A 82 -9.17 -7.80 -10.04
CA ASP A 82 -8.51 -8.60 -9.02
C ASP A 82 -8.79 -10.11 -9.16
N ASN A 83 -8.21 -10.90 -8.27
CA ASN A 83 -8.36 -12.36 -8.25
C ASN A 83 -9.78 -12.86 -7.91
N GLU A 84 -10.68 -11.95 -7.53
CA GLU A 84 -12.10 -12.22 -7.25
C GLU A 84 -12.99 -11.72 -8.40
N GLU A 85 -12.39 -11.39 -9.55
CA GLU A 85 -13.06 -10.84 -10.73
C GLU A 85 -13.71 -9.46 -10.51
N VAL A 86 -13.36 -8.77 -9.42
CA VAL A 86 -13.84 -7.42 -9.12
C VAL A 86 -13.09 -6.40 -9.96
N GLN A 87 -13.84 -5.51 -10.62
CA GLN A 87 -13.28 -4.43 -11.42
C GLN A 87 -13.01 -3.20 -10.56
N TRP A 88 -11.76 -2.75 -10.56
CA TRP A 88 -11.30 -1.61 -9.78
C TRP A 88 -10.94 -0.45 -10.69
N LYS A 89 -11.35 0.76 -10.30
CA LYS A 89 -11.04 1.99 -11.02
C LYS A 89 -10.59 3.09 -10.08
N LYS A 90 -9.44 3.68 -10.38
CA LYS A 90 -8.91 4.82 -9.65
C LYS A 90 -9.82 6.04 -9.85
N LEU A 91 -10.22 6.65 -8.75
CA LEU A 91 -11.04 7.84 -8.76
C LEU A 91 -10.26 9.08 -9.22
N SER A 92 -10.97 10.08 -9.72
CA SER A 92 -10.37 11.39 -9.99
C SER A 92 -9.97 12.09 -8.69
N PRO A 93 -9.01 13.03 -8.69
CA PRO A 93 -8.61 13.73 -7.46
C PRO A 93 -9.76 14.37 -6.67
N LEU A 94 -10.77 14.90 -7.37
CA LEU A 94 -11.96 15.49 -6.75
C LEU A 94 -12.86 14.45 -6.05
N GLN A 95 -12.91 13.23 -6.59
CA GLN A 95 -13.67 12.13 -5.97
C GLN A 95 -12.88 11.49 -4.83
N GLN A 96 -11.54 11.48 -4.92
CA GLN A 96 -10.69 10.86 -3.90
C GLN A 96 -10.86 11.49 -2.53
N GLU A 97 -11.00 12.81 -2.46
CA GLU A 97 -11.24 13.53 -1.21
C GLU A 97 -12.53 13.10 -0.50
N LYS A 98 -13.50 12.56 -1.24
CA LYS A 98 -14.82 12.22 -0.72
C LYS A 98 -15.03 10.73 -0.50
N TYR A 99 -14.47 9.89 -1.38
CA TYR A 99 -14.84 8.49 -1.49
C TYR A 99 -13.66 7.52 -1.30
N GLY A 100 -12.41 8.01 -1.23
CA GLY A 100 -11.21 7.15 -1.19
C GLY A 100 -10.56 6.98 -2.56
N ASP A 101 -9.60 6.08 -2.71
CA ASP A 101 -8.73 6.05 -3.89
C ASP A 101 -9.35 5.37 -5.12
N TYR A 102 -10.17 4.34 -4.90
CA TYR A 102 -10.73 3.49 -5.94
C TYR A 102 -12.23 3.27 -5.74
N SER A 103 -12.95 3.10 -6.85
CA SER A 103 -14.26 2.47 -6.87
C SER A 103 -14.20 1.04 -7.39
N PHE A 104 -15.16 0.23 -6.96
CA PHE A 104 -15.38 -1.12 -7.42
C PHE A 104 -16.87 -1.46 -7.43
N VAL A 105 -17.27 -2.46 -8.23
CA VAL A 105 -18.66 -2.93 -8.25
C VAL A 105 -18.76 -4.19 -7.39
N GLY A 106 -19.56 -4.12 -6.33
CA GLY A 106 -19.80 -5.25 -5.42
C GLY A 106 -20.70 -6.33 -6.03
N GLU A 107 -20.84 -7.46 -5.34
CA GLU A 107 -21.65 -8.61 -5.80
C GLU A 107 -23.12 -8.26 -6.04
N ASP A 108 -23.66 -7.29 -5.29
CA ASP A 108 -25.04 -6.82 -5.41
C ASP A 108 -25.26 -5.83 -6.58
N GLY A 109 -24.18 -5.47 -7.30
CA GLY A 109 -24.21 -4.54 -8.42
C GLY A 109 -24.10 -3.06 -8.04
N ASP A 110 -23.94 -2.76 -6.75
CA ASP A 110 -23.70 -1.40 -6.25
C ASP A 110 -22.23 -0.99 -6.41
N GLU A 111 -21.99 0.30 -6.66
CA GLU A 111 -20.64 0.87 -6.69
C GLU A 111 -20.21 1.26 -5.27
N ASP A 112 -19.17 0.60 -4.78
CA ASP A 112 -18.51 0.86 -3.50
C ASP A 112 -17.13 1.48 -3.70
N TYR A 113 -16.53 1.94 -2.60
CA TYR A 113 -15.27 2.67 -2.62
C TYR A 113 -14.31 2.21 -1.52
N ALA A 114 -13.02 2.27 -1.80
CA ALA A 114 -11.97 1.97 -0.83
C ALA A 114 -10.74 2.85 -1.05
N ASP A 115 -10.03 3.14 0.04
CA ASP A 115 -8.68 3.71 -0.01
C ASP A 115 -7.62 2.62 -0.19
N ILE A 116 -6.41 3.04 -0.55
CA ILE A 116 -5.26 2.14 -0.77
C ILE A 116 -4.97 1.31 0.48
N GLU A 117 -5.07 1.89 1.67
CA GLU A 117 -4.87 1.21 2.95
C GLU A 117 -5.84 0.04 3.13
N THR A 118 -7.13 0.24 2.87
CA THR A 118 -8.17 -0.79 2.96
C THR A 118 -7.93 -1.89 1.94
N MET A 119 -7.62 -1.53 0.69
CA MET A 119 -7.28 -2.49 -0.35
C MET A 119 -6.03 -3.33 0.01
N LEU A 120 -5.03 -2.72 0.67
CA LEU A 120 -3.85 -3.43 1.17
C LEU A 120 -4.20 -4.36 2.33
N ILE A 121 -5.10 -3.96 3.24
CA ILE A 121 -5.58 -4.81 4.33
C ILE A 121 -6.28 -6.05 3.78
N TRP A 122 -7.16 -5.89 2.79
CA TRP A 122 -7.86 -6.99 2.11
C TRP A 122 -6.97 -7.81 1.18
N ASP A 123 -5.69 -7.43 1.03
CA ASP A 123 -4.74 -8.08 0.14
C ASP A 123 -5.19 -8.11 -1.33
N VAL A 124 -5.89 -7.06 -1.79
CA VAL A 124 -6.30 -6.90 -3.19
C VAL A 124 -5.09 -7.04 -4.10
N ARG A 125 -5.25 -7.77 -5.21
CA ARG A 125 -4.18 -8.07 -6.17
C ARG A 125 -4.72 -8.02 -7.59
N PRO A 126 -4.16 -7.15 -8.45
CA PRO A 126 -4.40 -7.25 -9.89
C PRO A 126 -4.05 -8.67 -10.38
N ILE A 127 -4.93 -9.26 -11.19
CA ILE A 127 -4.59 -10.44 -11.98
C ILE A 127 -3.39 -10.05 -12.83
N SER A 128 -2.32 -10.85 -12.73
CA SER A 128 -1.18 -10.69 -13.62
C SER A 128 -1.65 -11.09 -15.02
N THR A 129 -1.81 -10.12 -15.91
CA THR A 129 -1.82 -10.40 -17.35
C THR A 129 -0.43 -10.87 -17.73
N ASP A 130 -0.26 -12.17 -17.83
CA ASP A 130 0.89 -12.84 -18.46
C ASP A 130 0.96 -12.47 -19.95
#